data_AF-A0A934XRZ8-F1
#
_entry.id   AF-A0A934XRZ8-F1
#
_cell.length_a   1.000
_cell.length_b   1.000
_cell.length_c   1.000
_cell.angle_alpha   90.00
_cell.angle_beta   90.00
_cell.angle_gamma   90.00
#
_symmetry.space_group_name_H-M   'P 1'
#
loop_
_entity.id
_entity.type
_entity.pdbx_description
1 polymer ?
#
loop_
_entity_poly.entity_id
_entity_poly.type
_entity_poly.pdbx_seq_one_letter_code
_entity_poly.pdbx_strand_id
1 'polypeptide(L)'
;MTTLSEGNLLLTIPDTGQARKFDDSANHRLTHCMKAVDFIVELTDRYLFIEVKDPQNPRAHTKERDKFIQEFLAGQGDQELIYKYRDSFLYEWASGRGSQANPLPGAHRD
;
A
#
# COMPACT_ATOMS: atom_id res chain seq x y z
N MET A 1 18.96 -6.46 4.34
CA MET A 1 17.53 -6.58 4.68
C MET A 1 17.00 -5.22 5.05
N THR A 2 15.74 -4.93 4.77
CA THR A 2 15.08 -3.68 5.17
C THR A 2 13.93 -4.00 6.11
N THR A 3 13.85 -3.30 7.24
CA THR A 3 12.74 -3.46 8.19
C THR A 3 11.90 -2.19 8.22
N LEU A 4 10.60 -2.35 8.00
CA LEU A 4 9.61 -1.29 8.16
C LEU A 4 8.76 -1.54 9.40
N SER A 5 8.18 -0.49 9.97
CA SER A 5 7.32 -0.58 11.15
C SER A 5 6.03 0.23 11.00
N GLU A 6 4.94 -0.31 11.55
CA GLU A 6 3.67 0.38 11.78
C GLU A 6 3.22 0.06 13.20
N GLY A 7 3.29 1.04 14.10
CA GLY A 7 3.10 0.79 15.53
C GLY A 7 4.08 -0.26 16.06
N ASN A 8 3.56 -1.38 16.56
CA ASN A 8 4.32 -2.53 17.05
C ASN A 8 4.53 -3.64 16.00
N LEU A 9 4.00 -3.47 14.79
CA LEU A 9 4.15 -4.44 13.70
C LEU A 9 5.46 -4.18 12.94
N LEU A 10 6.15 -5.25 12.59
CA LEU A 10 7.41 -5.24 11.86
C LEU A 10 7.27 -6.03 10.56
N LEU A 11 7.69 -5.42 9.46
CA LEU A 11 7.75 -6.04 8.14
C LEU A 11 9.22 -6.16 7.74
N THR A 12 9.72 -7.38 7.64
CA THR A 12 11.09 -7.66 7.17
C THR A 12 11.06 -7.98 5.69
N ILE A 13 11.78 -7.19 4.91
CA ILE A 13 11.84 -7.29 3.45
C ILE A 13 13.21 -7.86 3.06
N PRO A 14 13.25 -8.86 2.16
CA PRO A 14 14.51 -9.43 1.69
C PRO A 14 15.37 -8.37 0.98
N ASP A 15 16.69 -8.59 0.94
CA ASP A 15 17.67 -7.67 0.37
C ASP A 15 17.46 -7.41 -1.13
N THR A 16 16.79 -8.34 -1.81
CA THR A 16 16.41 -8.23 -3.21
C THR A 16 15.18 -7.34 -3.42
N GLY A 17 14.50 -6.93 -2.35
CA GLY A 17 13.33 -6.08 -2.39
C GLY A 17 13.61 -4.67 -1.88
N GLN A 18 12.86 -3.71 -2.40
CA GLN A 18 12.80 -2.35 -1.89
C GLN A 18 11.45 -2.12 -1.22
N ALA A 19 11.42 -1.34 -0.14
CA ALA A 19 10.18 -1.05 0.54
C ALA A 19 10.19 0.35 1.13
N ARG A 20 9.01 0.97 1.19
CA ARG A 20 8.83 2.30 1.76
C ARG A 20 7.45 2.45 2.38
N LYS A 21 7.37 3.32 3.39
CA LYS A 21 6.10 3.88 3.85
C LYS A 21 5.58 4.86 2.81
N PHE A 22 4.30 4.74 2.46
CA PHE A 22 3.68 5.50 1.39
C PHE A 22 2.61 6.48 1.93
N ASP A 23 1.87 6.08 2.97
CA ASP A 23 0.94 6.97 3.67
C ASP A 23 1.60 7.83 4.76
N ASP A 24 2.72 8.48 4.42
CA ASP A 24 3.37 9.43 5.34
C ASP A 24 2.91 10.86 5.06
N SER A 25 2.38 11.52 6.09
CA SER A 25 1.93 12.93 6.06
C SER A 25 2.98 13.92 5.53
N ALA A 26 4.27 13.69 5.75
CA ALA A 26 5.35 14.57 5.27
C ALA A 26 5.61 14.40 3.76
N ASN A 27 5.26 13.24 3.22
CA ASN A 27 5.47 12.86 1.83
C ASN A 27 4.14 12.50 1.16
N HIS A 28 3.00 13.02 1.66
CA HIS A 28 1.68 12.61 1.19
C HIS A 28 1.52 13.08 -0.26
N ARG A 29 1.90 12.15 -1.12
CA ARG A 29 2.19 12.32 -2.54
C ARG A 29 0.93 12.24 -3.38
N LEU A 30 -0.13 11.72 -2.76
CA LEU A 30 -1.47 11.65 -3.30
C LEU A 30 -2.17 12.97 -3.06
N THR A 31 -2.72 13.54 -4.13
CA THR A 31 -3.61 14.70 -4.05
C THR A 31 -4.78 14.36 -3.11
N HIS A 32 -5.34 15.35 -2.41
CA HIS A 32 -6.45 15.23 -1.43
C HIS A 32 -7.67 14.37 -1.84
N CYS A 33 -7.77 13.95 -3.11
CA CYS A 33 -8.81 13.11 -3.68
C CYS A 33 -8.45 11.62 -3.81
N MET A 34 -7.21 11.19 -3.51
CA MET A 34 -6.75 9.81 -3.71
C MET A 34 -6.44 9.12 -2.37
N LYS A 35 -6.70 7.80 -2.29
CA LYS A 35 -6.40 6.99 -1.10
C LYS A 35 -5.03 6.30 -1.19
N ALA A 36 -4.31 6.24 -0.07
CA ALA A 36 -2.99 5.64 0.04
C ALA A 36 -3.03 4.29 0.79
N VAL A 37 -2.23 3.32 0.37
CA VAL A 37 -1.82 2.21 1.24
C VAL A 37 -0.69 2.63 2.17
N ASP A 38 -0.53 1.94 3.30
CA ASP A 38 0.55 2.22 4.27
C ASP A 38 1.93 2.00 3.67
N PHE A 39 2.13 0.89 2.96
CA PHE A 39 3.43 0.49 2.41
C PHE A 39 3.36 0.05 0.96
N ILE A 40 4.47 0.29 0.26
CA ILE A 40 4.72 -0.29 -1.07
C ILE A 40 6.03 -1.04 -1.01
N VAL A 41 5.98 -2.32 -1.42
CA VAL A 41 7.13 -3.19 -1.55
C VAL A 41 7.30 -3.56 -3.01
N GLU A 42 8.51 -3.35 -3.53
CA GLU A 42 8.93 -3.77 -4.85
C GLU A 42 9.84 -4.99 -4.69
N LEU A 43 9.37 -6.14 -5.15
CA LEU A 43 10.15 -7.36 -5.26
C LEU A 43 10.61 -7.52 -6.72
N THR A 44 11.45 -8.52 -6.99
CA THR A 44 12.03 -8.73 -8.33
C THR A 44 11.01 -8.98 -9.43
N ASP A 45 9.82 -9.49 -9.10
CA ASP A 45 8.80 -9.91 -10.07
C ASP A 45 7.42 -9.28 -9.86
N ARG A 46 7.24 -8.47 -8.80
CA ARG A 46 5.94 -7.91 -8.42
C ARG A 46 6.05 -6.71 -7.50
N TYR A 47 5.00 -5.91 -7.49
CA TYR A 47 4.75 -4.92 -6.44
C TYR A 47 3.70 -5.47 -5.46
N LEU A 48 3.91 -5.19 -4.18
CA LEU A 48 2.93 -5.41 -3.12
C LEU A 48 2.49 -4.05 -2.58
N PHE A 49 1.19 -3.82 -2.57
CA PHE A 49 0.56 -2.66 -1.96
C PHE A 49 -0.10 -3.15 -0.67
N ILE A 50 0.41 -2.68 0.47
CA ILE A 50 0.10 -3.28 1.77
C ILE A 50 -0.57 -2.23 2.63
N GLU A 51 -1.81 -2.53 3.02
CA GLU A 51 -2.54 -1.84 4.08
C GLU A 51 -2.48 -2.71 5.34
N VAL A 52 -2.22 -2.09 6.48
CA VAL A 52 -2.12 -2.74 7.78
C VAL A 52 -3.28 -2.29 8.67
N LYS A 53 -4.05 -3.25 9.18
CA LYS A 53 -5.06 -3.01 10.21
C LYS A 53 -4.65 -3.75 11.48
N ASP A 54 -4.45 -3.01 12.57
CA ASP A 54 -4.22 -3.57 13.90
C ASP A 54 -5.48 -3.38 14.77
N PRO A 55 -6.38 -4.38 14.84
CA PRO A 55 -7.55 -4.29 15.71
C PRO A 55 -7.20 -4.33 17.20
N GLN A 56 -5.97 -4.72 17.57
CA GLN A 56 -5.51 -4.74 18.96
C GLN A 56 -4.90 -3.40 19.39
N ASN A 57 -4.72 -2.45 18.46
CA ASN A 57 -4.18 -1.14 18.77
C ASN A 57 -5.08 -0.43 19.82
N PRO A 58 -4.57 -0.11 21.02
CA PRO A 58 -5.38 0.50 22.08
C PRO A 58 -5.85 1.91 21.74
N ARG A 59 -5.26 2.54 20.72
CA ARG A 59 -5.68 3.86 20.21
C ARG A 59 -6.73 3.78 19.10
N ALA A 60 -7.06 2.59 18.60
CA ALA A 60 -8.10 2.44 17.59
C ALA A 60 -9.47 2.83 18.16
N HIS A 61 -10.27 3.57 17.39
CA HIS A 61 -11.63 3.89 17.80
C HIS A 61 -12.48 2.62 17.86
N THR A 62 -13.06 2.34 19.03
CA THR A 62 -13.83 1.11 19.32
C THR A 62 -14.87 0.82 18.24
N LYS A 63 -15.62 1.84 17.79
CA LYS A 63 -16.65 1.67 16.76
C LYS A 63 -16.10 1.26 15.40
N GLU A 64 -14.96 1.83 14.98
CA GLU A 64 -14.33 1.52 13.69
C GLU A 64 -13.68 0.15 13.72
N ARG A 65 -13.02 -0.18 14.82
CA ARG A 65 -12.46 -1.52 15.07
C ARG A 65 -13.54 -2.59 15.01
N ASP A 66 -14.62 -2.42 15.76
CA ASP A 66 -15.68 -3.42 15.85
C ASP A 66 -16.38 -3.59 14.48
N LYS A 67 -16.60 -2.49 13.76
CA LYS A 67 -17.09 -2.52 12.38
C LYS A 67 -16.16 -3.32 11.47
N PHE A 68 -14.86 -3.01 11.46
CA PHE A 68 -13.86 -3.72 10.66
C PHE A 68 -13.86 -5.23 10.97
N ILE A 69 -13.84 -5.61 12.24
CA ILE A 69 -13.86 -7.03 12.65
C ILE A 69 -15.12 -7.73 12.13
N GLN A 70 -16.29 -7.10 12.26
CA GLN A 70 -17.55 -7.67 11.77
C GLN A 70 -17.56 -7.84 10.25
N GLU A 71 -17.16 -6.82 9.49
CA GLU A 71 -17.09 -6.87 8.03
C GLU A 71 -16.08 -7.92 7.55
N PHE A 72 -14.91 -7.99 8.19
CA PHE A 72 -13.88 -8.98 7.90
C PHE A 72 -14.36 -10.42 8.15
N LEU A 73 -14.97 -10.70 9.32
CA LEU A 73 -15.49 -12.02 9.65
C LEU A 73 -16.67 -12.44 8.76
N ALA A 74 -17.45 -11.48 8.27
CA ALA A 74 -18.53 -11.73 7.32
C ALA A 74 -18.01 -12.04 5.89
N GLY A 75 -16.70 -12.01 5.67
CA GLY A 75 -16.09 -12.19 4.34
C GLY A 75 -16.44 -11.06 3.37
N GLN A 76 -16.86 -9.90 3.89
CA GLN A 76 -17.10 -8.74 3.05
C GLN A 76 -15.75 -8.24 2.54
N GLY A 77 -15.65 -8.05 1.22
CA GLY A 77 -14.46 -7.47 0.62
C GLY A 77 -14.22 -6.07 1.16
N ASP A 78 -12.97 -5.75 1.48
CA ASP A 78 -12.58 -4.41 1.89
C ASP A 78 -12.57 -3.48 0.66
N GLN A 79 -13.72 -2.85 0.41
CA GLN A 79 -13.88 -1.90 -0.69
C GLN A 79 -12.91 -0.72 -0.57
N GLU A 80 -12.52 -0.35 0.65
CA GLU A 80 -11.53 0.69 0.88
C GLU A 80 -10.14 0.25 0.43
N LEU A 81 -9.76 -1.01 0.69
CA LEU A 81 -8.52 -1.59 0.19
C LEU A 81 -8.46 -1.57 -1.35
N ILE A 82 -9.57 -1.84 -2.04
CA ILE A 82 -9.64 -1.75 -3.51
C ILE A 82 -9.30 -0.33 -3.99
N TYR A 83 -9.89 0.69 -3.37
CA TYR A 83 -9.60 2.08 -3.73
C TYR A 83 -8.18 2.49 -3.40
N LYS A 84 -7.68 2.11 -2.21
CA LYS A 84 -6.29 2.36 -1.81
C LYS A 84 -5.29 1.72 -2.77
N TYR A 85 -5.52 0.46 -3.18
CA TYR A 85 -4.71 -0.22 -4.18
C TYR A 85 -4.73 0.53 -5.52
N ARG A 86 -5.94 0.79 -6.07
CA ARG A 86 -6.10 1.44 -7.38
C ARG A 86 -5.36 2.78 -7.42
N ASP A 87 -5.60 3.61 -6.41
CA ASP A 87 -5.08 4.97 -6.36
C ASP A 87 -3.56 4.97 -6.15
N SER A 88 -3.06 4.11 -5.25
CA SER A 88 -1.61 3.96 -5.01
C SER A 88 -0.89 3.42 -6.25
N PHE A 89 -1.46 2.42 -6.92
CA PHE A 89 -0.92 1.89 -8.17
C PHE A 89 -0.89 2.95 -9.27
N LEU A 90 -2.01 3.63 -9.52
CA LEU A 90 -2.12 4.65 -10.56
C LEU A 90 -1.10 5.77 -10.34
N TYR A 91 -0.98 6.23 -9.09
CA TYR A 91 0.00 7.24 -8.74
C TYR A 91 1.44 6.77 -8.98
N GLU A 92 1.78 5.57 -8.54
CA GLU A 92 3.12 5.03 -8.73
C GLU A 92 3.45 4.85 -10.21
N TRP A 93 2.52 4.31 -10.98
CA TRP A 93 2.64 4.17 -12.42
C TRP A 93 2.86 5.53 -13.10
N ALA A 94 2.00 6.52 -12.84
CA ALA A 94 2.10 7.86 -13.42
C ALA A 94 3.38 8.60 -12.99
N SER A 95 3.87 8.32 -11.79
CA SER A 95 5.14 8.87 -11.29
C SER A 95 6.40 8.18 -11.83
N GLY A 96 6.24 7.20 -12.73
CA GLY A 96 7.34 6.46 -13.35
C GLY A 96 7.99 5.40 -12.46
N ARG A 97 7.36 5.06 -11.32
CA ARG A 97 7.86 4.09 -10.34
C ARG A 97 7.10 2.77 -10.33
N GLY A 98 5.84 2.75 -10.76
CA GLY A 98 4.95 1.58 -10.69
C GLY A 98 5.07 0.60 -11.86
N SER A 99 5.94 0.88 -12.83
CA SER A 99 6.50 -0.07 -13.82
C SER A 99 7.29 0.72 -14.87
N GLN A 100 8.61 0.63 -14.80
CA GLN A 100 9.43 0.52 -16.00
C GLN A 100 9.70 -0.97 -16.22
N ALA A 101 8.63 -1.75 -16.42
CA ALA A 101 8.82 -2.95 -17.22
C ALA A 101 9.33 -2.41 -18.57
N ASN A 102 10.51 -2.86 -18.98
CA ASN A 102 11.11 -2.55 -20.27
C ASN A 102 9.99 -2.36 -21.31
N PRO A 103 9.89 -1.21 -22.02
CA PRO A 103 8.88 -1.08 -23.04
C PRO A 103 8.97 -2.32 -23.93
N LEU A 104 7.84 -2.95 -24.22
CA LEU A 104 7.81 -4.02 -25.22
C LEU A 104 8.58 -3.52 -26.44
N PRO A 105 9.49 -4.32 -27.04
CA PRO A 105 10.28 -3.87 -28.18
C PRO A 105 9.32 -3.33 -29.25
N GLY A 106 9.36 -2.01 -29.52
CA GLY A 106 8.51 -1.35 -30.51
C GLY A 106 7.48 -0.33 -29.99
N ALA A 107 7.35 -0.12 -28.68
CA ALA A 107 6.54 1.01 -28.18
C ALA A 107 7.33 2.32 -28.26
N HIS A 108 7.30 2.96 -29.44
CA HIS A 108 7.74 4.34 -29.59
C HIS A 108 6.84 5.25 -28.75
N ARG A 109 7.46 6.15 -27.99
CA ARG A 109 6.77 7.28 -27.38
C ARG A 109 6.71 8.38 -28.45
N ASP A 110 5.49 8.76 -28.82
CA ASP A 110 5.21 9.93 -29.66
C ASP A 110 5.63 11.23 -28.96
#